data_AF-A0A7J9B4S7-F1
#
_entry.id   AF-A0A7J9B4S7-F1
#
_cell.length_a   1.000
_cell.length_b   1.000
_cell.length_c   1.000
_cell.angle_alpha   90.00
_cell.angle_beta   90.00
_cell.angle_gamma   90.00
#
_symmetry.space_group_name_H-M   'P 1'
#
loop_
_entity.id
_entity.type
_entity.pdbx_description
1 polymer ?
#
loop_
_entity_poly.entity_id
_entity_poly.type
_entity_poly.pdbx_seq_one_letter_code
_entity_poly.pdbx_strand_id
1 'polypeptide(L)'
;MELFRETLDICQLSDVGYTGRWFTWERGNLPETNIQERLDRGVANASWISMFPEVRVEHLVHSFSDHCPIFVNTNKEDKWERTNQFKFEAWWIMEDSFVDEAKRLWEIASGDFLQKMEMFRKGLVKKMKQVQRKKQ
;
A
#
# COMPACT_ATOMS: atom_id res chain seq x y z
N MET A 1 -4.38 -8.22 -26.22
CA MET A 1 -3.33 -8.96 -25.48
C MET A 1 -2.09 -9.24 -26.33
N GLU A 2 -2.18 -9.33 -27.66
CA GLU A 2 -1.02 -9.61 -28.53
C GLU A 2 0.06 -8.52 -28.44
N LEU A 3 -0.30 -7.25 -28.65
CA LEU A 3 0.62 -6.11 -28.52
C LEU A 3 1.31 -6.03 -27.15
N PHE A 4 0.60 -6.39 -26.07
CA PHE A 4 1.18 -6.42 -24.74
C PHE A 4 2.26 -7.50 -24.62
N ARG A 5 2.00 -8.70 -25.14
CA ARG A 5 2.98 -9.81 -25.15
C ARG A 5 4.18 -9.48 -26.02
N GLU A 6 3.93 -8.91 -27.20
CA GLU A 6 5.00 -8.46 -28.10
C GLU A 6 5.88 -7.41 -27.43
N THR A 7 5.28 -6.44 -26.73
CA THR A 7 6.05 -5.43 -25.98
C THR A 7 6.93 -6.07 -24.90
N LEU A 8 6.39 -7.03 -24.14
CA LEU A 8 7.17 -7.74 -23.13
C LEU A 8 8.33 -8.52 -23.74
N ASP A 9 8.11 -9.17 -24.89
CA ASP A 9 9.14 -9.93 -25.59
C ASP A 9 10.25 -9.01 -26.13
N ILE A 10 9.89 -7.93 -26.84
CA ILE A 10 10.84 -6.92 -27.35
C ILE A 10 11.67 -6.32 -26.21
N CYS A 11 11.05 -6.03 -25.07
CA CYS A 11 11.74 -5.47 -23.90
C CYS A 11 12.41 -6.53 -23.01
N GLN A 12 12.32 -7.82 -23.34
CA GLN A 12 12.84 -8.94 -22.55
C GLN A 12 12.35 -8.92 -21.09
N LEU A 13 11.08 -8.57 -20.89
CA LEU A 13 10.42 -8.48 -19.60
C LEU A 13 9.63 -9.76 -19.34
N SER A 14 9.83 -10.35 -18.17
CA SER A 14 9.09 -11.51 -17.68
C SER A 14 8.22 -11.12 -16.49
N ASP A 15 7.05 -11.75 -16.36
CA ASP A 15 6.20 -11.63 -15.16
C ASP A 15 6.98 -12.18 -13.96
N VAL A 16 7.11 -11.37 -12.91
CA VAL A 16 7.87 -11.74 -11.69
C VAL A 16 7.08 -12.76 -10.85
N GLY A 17 5.79 -12.95 -11.15
CA GLY A 17 4.86 -13.69 -10.31
C GLY A 17 4.27 -12.79 -9.23
N TYR A 18 3.41 -13.36 -8.39
CA TYR A 18 2.80 -12.67 -7.26
C TYR A 18 2.30 -13.66 -6.20
N THR A 19 2.03 -13.15 -5.00
CA THR A 19 1.28 -13.83 -3.94
C THR A 19 0.07 -13.00 -3.50
N GLY A 20 -0.96 -13.65 -2.97
CA GLY A 20 -2.22 -13.00 -2.56
C GLY A 20 -3.35 -13.26 -3.55
N ARG A 21 -4.27 -12.29 -3.70
CA ARG A 21 -5.43 -12.42 -4.59
C ARG A 21 -5.00 -12.52 -6.05
N TRP A 22 -5.73 -13.29 -6.87
CA TRP A 22 -5.44 -13.36 -8.30
C TRP A 22 -5.75 -12.04 -9.01
N PHE A 23 -6.86 -11.42 -8.66
CA PHE A 23 -7.35 -10.21 -9.31
C PHE A 23 -6.74 -8.96 -8.71
N THR A 24 -6.47 -7.98 -9.56
CA THR A 24 -6.00 -6.65 -9.14
C THR A 24 -7.03 -5.57 -9.37
N TRP A 25 -8.14 -5.91 -10.03
CA TRP A 25 -9.27 -5.04 -10.26
C TRP A 25 -10.58 -5.81 -10.08
N GLU A 26 -11.58 -5.18 -9.47
CA GLU A 26 -12.94 -5.71 -9.34
C GLU A 26 -14.02 -4.63 -9.52
N ARG A 27 -15.11 -4.99 -10.19
CA ARG A 27 -16.30 -4.13 -10.34
C ARG A 27 -17.56 -4.93 -10.07
N GLY A 28 -18.48 -4.32 -9.33
CA GLY A 28 -19.77 -4.91 -9.01
C GLY A 28 -19.76 -5.61 -7.66
N ASN A 29 -20.84 -5.44 -6.89
CA ASN A 29 -20.89 -5.89 -5.50
C ASN A 29 -21.82 -7.09 -5.29
N LEU A 30 -22.46 -7.59 -6.36
CA LEU A 30 -23.34 -8.77 -6.35
C LEU A 30 -22.70 -9.88 -7.17
N PRO A 31 -22.86 -11.17 -6.82
CA PRO A 31 -22.25 -12.29 -7.54
C PRO A 31 -22.51 -12.26 -9.06
N GLU A 32 -23.76 -11.96 -9.46
CA GLU A 32 -24.20 -11.82 -10.85
C GLU A 32 -23.63 -10.62 -11.61
N THR A 33 -23.06 -9.63 -10.91
CA THR A 33 -22.48 -8.41 -11.52
C THR A 33 -20.98 -8.26 -11.26
N ASN A 34 -20.40 -9.16 -10.46
CA ASN A 34 -19.01 -9.07 -10.05
C ASN A 34 -18.10 -9.54 -11.19
N ILE A 35 -17.33 -8.61 -11.73
CA ILE A 35 -16.29 -8.85 -12.72
C ILE A 35 -14.95 -8.60 -12.06
N GLN A 36 -14.05 -9.57 -12.14
CA GLN A 36 -12.71 -9.47 -11.56
C GLN A 36 -11.66 -9.74 -12.64
N GLU A 37 -10.66 -8.87 -12.73
CA GLU A 37 -9.58 -8.96 -13.71
C GLU A 37 -8.21 -8.73 -13.06
N ARG A 38 -7.15 -9.20 -13.72
CA ARG A 38 -5.76 -8.91 -13.35
C ARG A 38 -5.17 -7.95 -14.37
N LEU A 39 -5.30 -6.66 -14.09
CA LEU A 39 -4.85 -5.56 -14.94
C LEU A 39 -3.45 -5.08 -14.60
N ASP A 40 -3.01 -5.30 -13.37
CA ASP A 40 -1.75 -4.79 -12.83
C ASP A 40 -0.76 -5.96 -12.66
N ARG A 41 0.49 -5.77 -13.09
CA ARG A 41 1.54 -6.81 -13.07
C ARG A 41 2.92 -6.23 -12.80
N GLY A 42 3.68 -6.88 -11.93
CA GLY A 42 5.13 -6.66 -11.83
C GLY A 42 5.86 -7.46 -12.90
N VAL A 43 6.58 -6.77 -13.79
CA VAL A 43 7.41 -7.39 -14.82
C VAL A 43 8.85 -6.88 -14.70
N ALA A 44 9.83 -7.73 -14.97
CA ALA A 44 11.24 -7.39 -14.86
C ALA A 44 12.08 -8.17 -15.89
N ASN A 45 13.23 -7.61 -16.27
CA ASN A 45 14.20 -8.31 -17.11
C ASN A 45 15.16 -9.16 -16.25
N ALA A 46 15.90 -10.04 -16.92
CA ALA A 46 16.83 -10.96 -16.26
C ALA A 46 17.90 -10.24 -15.41
N SER A 47 18.37 -9.06 -15.86
CA SER A 47 19.36 -8.27 -15.12
C SER A 47 18.81 -7.70 -13.83
N TRP A 48 17.52 -7.36 -13.77
CA TRP A 48 16.90 -6.85 -12.56
C TRP A 48 16.59 -7.98 -11.58
N ILE A 49 16.11 -9.12 -12.09
CA ILE A 49 15.87 -10.34 -11.29
C ILE A 49 17.18 -10.84 -10.65
N SER A 50 18.31 -10.74 -11.34
CA SER A 50 19.61 -11.14 -10.76
C SER A 50 20.09 -10.18 -9.66
N MET A 51 19.72 -8.91 -9.68
CA MET A 51 19.97 -7.96 -8.59
C MET A 51 19.10 -8.25 -7.35
N PHE A 52 17.87 -8.72 -7.56
CA PHE A 52 16.89 -9.00 -6.50
C PHE A 52 16.37 -10.44 -6.58
N PRO A 53 17.21 -11.44 -6.30
CA PRO A 53 16.85 -12.86 -6.47
C PRO A 53 15.72 -13.32 -5.53
N GLU A 54 15.48 -12.57 -4.44
CA GLU A 54 14.43 -12.82 -3.46
C GLU A 54 13.21 -11.91 -3.65
N VAL A 55 13.08 -11.24 -4.81
CA VAL A 55 11.96 -10.33 -5.07
C VAL A 55 10.62 -11.04 -4.84
N ARG A 56 9.70 -10.33 -4.17
CA ARG A 56 8.31 -10.76 -4.02
C ARG A 56 7.38 -9.66 -4.47
N VAL A 57 6.31 -10.06 -5.13
CA VAL A 57 5.22 -9.18 -5.51
C VAL A 57 3.98 -9.65 -4.76
N GLU A 58 3.35 -8.76 -4.01
CA GLU A 58 2.18 -9.08 -3.19
C GLU A 58 0.99 -8.21 -3.61
N HIS A 59 -0.17 -8.83 -3.78
CA HIS A 59 -1.42 -8.14 -3.99
C HIS A 59 -2.09 -7.88 -2.63
N LEU A 60 -2.11 -6.62 -2.20
CA LEU A 60 -2.64 -6.23 -0.90
C LEU A 60 -4.16 -6.04 -0.96
N VAL A 61 -4.84 -6.41 0.13
CA VAL A 61 -6.29 -6.19 0.26
C VAL A 61 -6.57 -4.71 0.46
N HIS A 62 -7.54 -4.17 -0.28
CA HIS A 62 -8.00 -2.79 -0.13
C HIS A 62 -9.53 -2.75 -0.06
N SER A 63 -10.08 -1.82 0.73
CA SER A 63 -11.54 -1.64 0.91
C SER A 63 -12.14 -0.37 0.29
N PHE A 64 -11.37 0.44 -0.45
CA PHE A 64 -11.84 1.76 -0.92
C PHE A 64 -11.50 2.07 -2.39
N SER A 65 -10.89 1.14 -3.12
CA SER A 65 -10.64 1.23 -4.55
C SER A 65 -11.12 -0.06 -5.21
N ASP A 66 -11.54 0.05 -6.46
CA ASP A 66 -11.75 -1.08 -7.36
C ASP A 66 -10.42 -1.76 -7.74
N HIS A 67 -9.27 -1.14 -7.47
CA HIS A 67 -7.95 -1.75 -7.61
C HIS A 67 -7.35 -2.23 -6.28
N CYS A 68 -6.57 -3.32 -6.35
CA CYS A 68 -5.73 -3.79 -5.26
C CYS A 68 -4.30 -3.22 -5.41
N PRO A 69 -3.68 -2.69 -4.34
CA PRO A 69 -2.28 -2.26 -4.39
C PRO A 69 -1.33 -3.43 -4.65
N ILE A 70 -0.33 -3.20 -5.50
CA ILE A 70 0.79 -4.12 -5.71
C ILE A 70 1.98 -3.65 -4.88
N PHE A 71 2.48 -4.52 -4.01
CA PHE A 71 3.68 -4.30 -3.22
C PHE A 71 4.85 -5.12 -3.77
N VAL A 72 5.94 -4.45 -4.16
CA VAL A 72 7.17 -5.11 -4.63
C VAL A 72 8.21 -5.02 -3.53
N ASN A 73 8.53 -6.16 -2.92
CA ASN A 73 9.57 -6.27 -1.91
C ASN A 73 10.86 -6.79 -2.55
N THR A 74 11.94 -6.02 -2.44
CA THR A 74 13.28 -6.36 -2.94
C THR A 74 14.29 -6.62 -1.82
N ASN A 75 13.86 -6.55 -0.56
CA ASN A 75 14.71 -6.81 0.59
C ASN A 75 15.03 -8.30 0.68
N LYS A 76 16.29 -8.62 1.00
CA LYS A 76 16.70 -9.97 1.40
C LYS A 76 16.20 -10.19 2.82
N GLU A 77 15.52 -11.31 3.06
CA GLU A 77 14.83 -11.66 4.32
C GLU A 77 14.95 -10.59 5.43
N ASP A 78 13.93 -9.73 5.52
CA ASP A 78 13.83 -8.78 6.62
C ASP A 78 13.83 -9.60 7.92
N LYS A 79 14.94 -9.55 8.68
CA LYS A 79 14.89 -9.82 10.11
C LYS A 79 13.80 -8.91 10.63
N TRP A 80 12.65 -9.49 10.99
CA TRP A 80 11.49 -8.75 11.46
C TRP A 80 11.85 -8.13 12.82
N GLU A 81 12.62 -7.05 12.79
CA GLU A 81 12.72 -6.17 13.92
C GLU A 81 11.28 -5.72 14.18
N ARG A 82 10.81 -5.94 15.41
CA ARG A 82 9.54 -5.38 15.89
C ARG A 82 9.70 -3.86 15.96
N THR A 83 9.80 -3.22 14.81
CA THR A 83 9.61 -1.80 14.67
C THR A 83 8.18 -1.53 15.09
N ASN A 84 8.00 -0.55 15.98
CA ASN A 84 6.68 -0.05 16.34
C ASN A 84 6.06 0.58 15.09
N GLN A 85 5.50 -0.25 14.23
CA GLN A 85 4.77 0.18 13.04
C GLN A 85 3.63 1.07 13.50
N PHE A 86 3.46 2.18 12.82
CA PHE A 86 2.33 3.06 13.07
C PHE A 86 1.04 2.29 12.82
N LYS A 87 0.16 2.27 13.81
CA LYS A 87 -1.18 1.72 13.70
C LYS A 87 -2.18 2.85 13.84
N PHE A 88 -3.09 2.93 12.89
CA PHE A 88 -4.28 3.75 12.98
C PHE A 88 -5.38 2.92 13.65
N GLU A 89 -6.00 3.46 14.70
CA GLU A 89 -7.13 2.77 15.33
C GLU A 89 -8.44 3.34 14.79
N ALA A 90 -9.35 2.46 14.38
CA ALA A 90 -10.63 2.85 13.77
C ALA A 90 -11.49 3.74 14.66
N TRP A 91 -11.31 3.74 15.98
CA TRP A 91 -12.04 4.66 16.86
C TRP A 91 -11.53 6.10 16.78
N TRP A 92 -10.33 6.35 16.25
CA TRP A 92 -9.81 7.72 16.13
C TRP A 92 -10.73 8.59 15.28
N ILE A 93 -11.30 8.05 14.18
CA ILE A 93 -12.28 8.77 13.34
C ILE A 93 -13.63 8.99 14.04
N MET A 94 -13.90 8.32 15.16
CA MET A 94 -15.12 8.53 15.94
C MET A 94 -15.00 9.71 16.90
N GLU A 95 -13.82 10.32 17.03
CA GLU A 95 -13.64 11.56 17.78
C GLU A 95 -14.06 12.76 16.94
N ASP A 96 -14.98 13.58 17.45
CA ASP A 96 -15.43 14.80 16.75
C ASP A 96 -14.27 15.72 16.35
N SER A 97 -13.22 15.77 17.19
CA SER A 97 -12.03 16.60 16.95
C SER A 97 -11.03 16.02 15.95
N PHE A 98 -11.21 14.78 15.48
CA PHE A 98 -10.21 14.07 14.69
C PHE A 98 -9.92 14.76 13.37
N VAL A 99 -10.96 15.10 12.61
CA VAL A 99 -10.83 15.66 11.27
C VAL A 99 -10.08 17.00 11.31
N ASP A 100 -10.46 17.86 12.25
CA ASP A 100 -9.83 19.18 12.40
C ASP A 100 -8.37 19.07 12.84
N GLU A 101 -8.07 18.15 13.76
CA GLU A 101 -6.69 17.91 14.18
C GLU A 101 -5.84 17.35 13.03
N ALA A 102 -6.37 16.38 12.27
CA ALA A 102 -5.66 15.80 11.14
C ALA A 102 -5.34 16.88 10.09
N LYS A 103 -6.31 17.72 9.72
CA LYS A 103 -6.08 18.85 8.80
C LYS A 103 -5.01 19.79 9.34
N ARG A 104 -5.13 20.22 10.60
CA ARG A 104 -4.16 21.11 11.24
C ARG A 104 -2.75 20.53 11.24
N LEU A 105 -2.59 19.26 11.58
CA LEU A 105 -1.30 18.57 11.57
C LEU A 105 -0.71 18.45 10.16
N TRP A 106 -1.56 18.23 9.16
CA TRP A 106 -1.15 18.17 7.76
C TRP A 106 -0.68 19.53 7.23
N GLU A 107 -1.32 20.62 7.63
CA GLU A 107 -0.95 21.97 7.22
C GLU A 107 0.36 22.46 7.86
N ILE A 108 0.59 22.10 9.13
CA ILE A 108 1.82 22.46 9.86
C ILE A 108 3.02 21.62 9.42
N ALA A 109 2.77 20.39 8.95
CA ALA A 109 3.84 19.53 8.45
C ALA A 109 4.46 20.13 7.18
N SER A 110 5.80 20.21 7.18
CA SER A 110 6.60 20.85 6.14
C SER A 110 7.70 19.92 5.64
N GLY A 111 8.39 20.33 4.58
CA GLY A 111 9.39 19.51 3.90
C GLY A 111 8.83 18.77 2.70
N ASP A 112 9.62 17.83 2.18
CA ASP A 112 9.17 16.93 1.12
C ASP A 112 8.05 15.99 1.60
N PHE A 113 7.45 15.24 0.68
CA PHE A 113 6.33 14.36 1.00
C PHE A 113 6.64 13.37 2.13
N LEU A 114 7.83 12.76 2.15
CA LEU A 114 8.20 11.77 3.17
C LEU A 114 8.38 12.43 4.53
N GLN A 115 9.03 13.58 4.57
CA GLN A 115 9.20 14.39 5.78
C GLN A 115 7.84 14.83 6.33
N LYS A 116 6.96 15.32 5.45
CA LYS A 116 5.61 15.76 5.78
C LYS A 116 4.78 14.62 6.37
N MET A 117 4.81 13.45 5.76
CA MET A 117 4.13 12.24 6.25
C MET A 117 4.63 11.82 7.63
N GLU A 118 5.95 11.86 7.85
CA GLU A 118 6.54 11.48 9.13
C GLU A 118 6.17 12.46 10.26
N MET A 119 6.16 13.77 9.98
CA MET A 119 5.70 14.79 10.93
C MET A 119 4.22 14.61 11.27
N PHE A 120 3.38 14.43 10.26
CA PHE A 120 1.95 14.18 10.41
C PHE A 120 1.69 12.95 11.29
N ARG A 121 2.34 11.83 10.96
CA ARG A 121 2.24 10.56 11.71
C ARG A 121 2.59 10.74 13.19
N LYS A 122 3.72 11.37 13.49
CA LYS A 122 4.15 11.64 14.88
C LYS A 122 3.15 12.50 15.63
N GLY A 123 2.66 13.58 14.99
CA GLY A 123 1.66 14.47 15.58
C GLY A 123 0.35 13.74 15.90
N LEU A 124 -0.13 12.93 14.96
CA LEU A 124 -1.39 12.21 15.08
C LEU A 124 -1.34 11.21 16.24
N VAL A 125 -0.29 10.37 16.30
CA VAL A 125 -0.10 9.41 17.41
C VAL A 125 -0.06 10.11 18.75
N LYS A 126 0.66 11.24 18.84
CA LYS A 126 0.77 12.01 20.08
C LYS A 126 -0.59 12.52 20.53
N LYS A 127 -1.39 13.09 19.63
CA LYS A 127 -2.72 13.60 19.97
C LYS A 127 -3.66 12.47 20.40
N MET A 128 -3.74 11.40 19.62
CA MET A 128 -4.72 10.35 19.90
C MET A 128 -4.42 9.61 21.20
N LYS A 129 -3.14 9.44 21.57
CA LYS A 129 -2.75 8.96 22.89
C LYS A 129 -3.19 9.89 24.02
N GLN A 130 -3.19 11.22 23.81
CA GLN A 130 -3.70 12.16 24.81
C GLN A 130 -5.21 12.08 24.96
N VAL A 131 -5.95 11.94 23.85
CA VAL A 131 -7.41 11.73 23.87
C VAL A 131 -7.75 10.45 24.62
N GLN A 132 -7.07 9.34 24.31
CA GLN A 132 -7.27 8.05 24.97
C GLN A 132 -7.07 8.14 26.48
N ARG A 133 -6.00 8.81 26.94
CA ARG A 133 -5.73 9.02 28.37
C ARG A 133 -6.77 9.86 29.09
N LYS A 134 -7.44 10.79 28.40
CA LYS A 134 -8.49 11.64 28.99
C LYS A 134 -9.83 10.91 29.14
N LYS A 135 -10.00 9.79 28.44
CA LYS A 135 -11.21 8.96 28.48
C LYS A 135 -11.10 7.77 29.46
N GLN A 136 -9.91 7.55 30.04
CA GLN A 136 -9.67 6.61 31.15
C GLN A 136 -9.80 7.35 32.48
#